data_AF-A0A0S8C208-F1
#
_entry.id   AF-A0A0S8C208-F1
#
_cell.length_a   1.000
_cell.length_b   1.000
_cell.length_c   1.000
_cell.angle_alpha   90.00
_cell.angle_beta   90.00
_cell.angle_gamma   90.00
#
_symmetry.space_group_name_H-M   'P 1'
#
loop_
_entity.id
_entity.type
_entity.pdbx_description
1 polymer ?
#
loop_
_entity_poly.entity_id
_entity_poly.type
_entity_poly.pdbx_seq_one_letter_code
_entity_poly.pdbx_strand_id
1 'polypeptide(L)'
;MNFVRKLDRNLARGEAAIASTVLLFMIVVAATQATLRNLTNLDVEWANLVLERMSWADSFLQKGTLWLAFFGASLSTYEERHIAIDVLPRLAPPRGKQLLRAIVNTFGSVTCFYLGRVFWLSVLNNAQEIPLEYSVLGASDQMIHVCDAPRDLVVDAGLSRPDLFCAVRDALDVFGAQMSTPDVALQLIVPAMFMFMAVRFISRAIAASVVFITKQHPEEEGGEG
;
A
#
# COMPACT_ATOMS: atom_id res chain seq x y z
N MET A 1 -28.68 -8.24 -2.60
CA MET A 1 -27.88 -6.99 -2.71
C MET A 1 -27.46 -6.36 -1.38
N ASN A 2 -28.09 -6.66 -0.23
CA ASN A 2 -27.73 -6.04 1.06
C ASN A 2 -26.43 -6.55 1.68
N PHE A 3 -26.04 -7.81 1.41
CA PHE A 3 -24.81 -8.40 1.96
C PHE A 3 -23.55 -7.76 1.36
N VAL A 4 -23.49 -7.59 0.03
CA VAL A 4 -22.37 -6.95 -0.68
C VAL A 4 -22.19 -5.50 -0.23
N ARG A 5 -23.28 -4.73 -0.13
CA ARG A 5 -23.23 -3.34 0.38
C ARG A 5 -22.76 -3.24 1.83
N LYS A 6 -23.14 -4.20 2.69
CA LYS A 6 -22.67 -4.24 4.09
C LYS A 6 -21.17 -4.59 4.16
N LEU A 7 -20.71 -5.52 3.32
CA LEU A 7 -19.30 -5.90 3.25
C LEU A 7 -18.44 -4.71 2.81
N ASP A 8 -18.82 -4.03 1.72
CA ASP A 8 -18.10 -2.85 1.21
C ASP A 8 -18.03 -1.72 2.25
N ARG A 9 -19.11 -1.49 2.98
CA ARG A 9 -19.16 -0.46 4.02
C ARG A 9 -18.27 -0.78 5.22
N ASN A 10 -18.27 -2.03 5.65
CA ASN A 10 -17.41 -2.46 6.75
C ASN A 10 -15.93 -2.45 6.33
N LEU A 11 -15.64 -2.83 5.08
CA LEU A 11 -14.30 -2.79 4.52
C LEU A 11 -13.76 -1.37 4.41
N ALA A 12 -14.58 -0.42 3.92
CA ALA A 12 -14.21 0.99 3.88
C ALA A 12 -13.94 1.59 5.27
N ARG A 13 -14.71 1.18 6.29
CA ARG A 13 -14.45 1.58 7.68
C ARG A 13 -13.15 0.98 8.21
N GLY A 14 -12.86 -0.27 7.84
CA GLY A 14 -11.58 -0.93 8.16
C GLY A 14 -10.39 -0.19 7.54
N GLU A 15 -10.47 0.13 6.24
CA GLU A 15 -9.45 0.91 5.52
C GLU A 15 -9.21 2.26 6.20
N ALA A 16 -10.28 3.00 6.55
CA ALA A 16 -10.18 4.28 7.22
C ALA A 16 -9.58 4.17 8.64
N ALA A 17 -9.96 3.15 9.41
CA ALA A 17 -9.42 2.92 10.73
C ALA A 17 -7.92 2.58 10.67
N ILE A 18 -7.52 1.67 9.78
CA ILE A 18 -6.11 1.29 9.56
C ILE A 18 -5.30 2.52 9.14
N ALA A 19 -5.77 3.29 8.15
CA ALA A 19 -5.09 4.49 7.70
C ALA A 19 -4.95 5.53 8.81
N SER A 20 -6.00 5.77 9.59
CA SER A 20 -5.95 6.70 10.73
C SER A 20 -4.96 6.26 11.80
N THR A 21 -4.95 4.97 12.17
CA THR A 21 -4.00 4.42 13.14
C THR A 21 -2.56 4.51 12.65
N VAL A 22 -2.31 4.17 11.38
CA VAL A 22 -0.98 4.28 10.77
C VAL A 22 -0.53 5.74 10.75
N LEU A 23 -1.41 6.67 10.37
CA LEU A 23 -1.10 8.11 10.36
C LEU A 23 -0.76 8.61 11.77
N LEU A 24 -1.53 8.25 12.79
CA LEU A 24 -1.25 8.61 14.17
C LEU A 24 0.12 8.08 14.63
N PHE A 25 0.43 6.84 14.28
CA PHE A 25 1.72 6.25 14.59
C PHE A 25 2.87 6.96 13.86
N MET A 26 2.70 7.30 12.58
CA MET A 26 3.67 8.10 11.83
C MET A 26 3.90 9.48 12.45
N ILE A 27 2.86 10.16 12.92
CA ILE A 27 2.97 11.45 13.60
C ILE A 27 3.82 11.32 14.87
N VAL A 28 3.58 10.28 15.69
CA VAL A 28 4.35 10.04 16.90
C VAL A 28 5.82 9.78 16.56
N VAL A 29 6.09 8.88 15.62
CA VAL A 29 7.46 8.55 15.19
C VAL A 29 8.19 9.78 14.65
N ALA A 30 7.55 10.56 13.78
CA ALA A 30 8.13 11.77 13.21
C ALA A 30 8.40 12.84 14.27
N ALA A 31 7.48 13.02 15.23
CA ALA A 31 7.66 13.95 16.34
C ALA A 31 8.82 13.53 17.26
N THR A 32 8.96 12.22 17.53
CA THR A 32 10.10 11.67 18.28
C THR A 32 11.41 11.94 17.55
N GLN A 33 11.50 11.65 16.25
CA GLN A 33 12.70 11.93 15.45
C GLN A 33 13.05 13.43 15.42
N ALA A 34 12.05 14.31 15.23
CA ALA A 34 12.26 15.75 15.24
C ALA A 34 12.80 16.24 16.59
N THR A 35 12.26 15.71 17.70
CA THR A 35 12.71 16.04 19.05
C THR A 35 14.14 15.57 19.29
N LEU A 36 14.47 14.33 18.94
CA LEU A 36 15.81 13.78 19.09
C LEU A 36 16.84 14.53 18.25
N ARG A 37 16.50 14.92 17.01
CA ARG A 37 17.37 15.75 16.16
C ARG A 37 17.60 17.12 16.80
N ASN A 38 16.57 17.74 17.40
CA ASN A 38 16.72 19.00 18.11
C ASN A 38 17.61 18.87 19.36
N LEU A 39 17.51 17.78 20.11
CA LEU A 39 18.39 17.50 21.26
C LEU A 39 19.84 17.24 20.83
N THR A 40 20.03 16.59 19.69
CA THR A 40 21.38 16.37 19.12
C THR A 40 22.05 17.69 18.75
N ASN A 41 21.28 18.66 18.24
CA ASN A 41 21.77 20.03 17.99
C ASN A 41 22.11 20.81 19.28
N LEU A 42 21.67 20.34 20.45
CA LEU A 42 21.99 20.88 21.77
C LEU A 42 23.13 20.10 22.45
N ASP A 43 23.91 19.34 21.69
CA ASP A 43 25.05 18.52 22.14
C ASP A 43 24.69 17.42 23.16
N VAL A 44 23.47 16.91 23.10
CA VAL A 44 23.02 15.80 23.96
C VAL A 44 23.48 14.45 23.37
N GLU A 45 24.56 13.88 23.91
CA GLU A 45 25.19 12.65 23.38
C GLU A 45 24.25 11.43 23.30
N TRP A 46 23.38 11.24 24.29
CA TRP A 46 22.46 10.09 24.31
C TRP A 46 21.40 10.16 23.21
N ALA A 47 21.07 11.35 22.71
CA ALA A 47 20.07 11.52 21.65
C ALA A 47 20.55 10.92 20.32
N ASN A 48 21.85 11.03 20.03
CA ASN A 48 22.44 10.48 18.80
C ASN A 48 22.41 8.94 18.78
N LEU A 49 22.71 8.31 19.92
CA LEU A 49 22.64 6.85 20.06
C LEU A 49 21.21 6.31 19.88
N VAL A 50 20.20 7.06 20.33
CA VAL A 50 18.79 6.68 20.14
C VAL A 50 18.37 6.87 18.67
N LEU A 51 18.82 7.94 18.01
CA LEU A 51 18.56 8.17 16.59
C LEU A 51 19.13 7.05 15.71
N GLU A 52 20.36 6.61 15.99
CA GLU A 52 21.01 5.54 15.24
C GLU A 52 20.24 4.21 15.36
N ARG A 53 19.73 3.90 16.56
CA ARG A 53 18.85 2.72 16.79
C ARG A 53 17.49 2.84 16.10
N MET A 54 17.09 4.04 15.68
CA MET A 54 15.82 4.34 15.04
C MET A 54 15.94 4.50 13.51
N SER A 55 16.94 3.87 12.89
CA SER A 55 17.14 3.89 11.42
C SER A 55 15.93 3.38 10.62
N TRP A 56 15.12 2.50 11.21
CA TRP A 56 13.88 2.00 10.61
C TRP A 56 12.79 3.06 10.46
N ALA A 57 12.81 4.13 11.26
CA ALA A 57 11.76 5.13 11.27
C ALA A 57 11.66 5.88 9.94
N ASP A 58 12.81 6.22 9.31
CA ASP A 58 12.81 6.92 8.03
C ASP A 58 12.18 6.05 6.92
N SER A 59 12.55 4.76 6.82
CA SER A 59 11.93 3.81 5.88
C SER A 59 10.44 3.61 6.16
N PHE A 60 10.05 3.53 7.45
CA PHE A 60 8.65 3.40 7.84
C PHE A 60 7.82 4.63 7.47
N LEU A 61 8.32 5.85 7.71
CA LEU A 61 7.62 7.07 7.34
C LEU A 61 7.47 7.18 5.81
N GLN A 62 8.54 6.93 5.05
CA GLN A 62 8.49 6.98 3.59
C GLN A 62 7.44 6.01 3.04
N LYS A 63 7.42 4.77 3.51
CA LYS A 63 6.48 3.75 3.01
C LYS A 63 5.09 3.93 3.58
N GLY A 64 4.98 4.36 4.83
CA GLY A 64 3.73 4.73 5.47
C GLY A 64 2.99 5.80 4.68
N THR A 65 3.70 6.82 4.15
CA THR A 65 3.04 7.82 3.28
C THR A 65 2.44 7.19 2.01
N LEU A 66 3.12 6.23 1.40
CA LEU A 66 2.63 5.50 0.24
C LEU A 66 1.37 4.69 0.59
N TRP A 67 1.39 3.98 1.72
CA TRP A 67 0.24 3.25 2.24
C TRP A 67 -0.97 4.18 2.45
N LEU A 68 -0.75 5.33 3.10
CA LEU A 68 -1.79 6.33 3.34
C LEU A 68 -2.34 6.92 2.05
N ALA A 69 -1.50 7.16 1.05
CA ALA A 69 -1.95 7.65 -0.26
C ALA A 69 -2.91 6.65 -0.92
N PHE A 70 -2.61 5.35 -0.86
CA PHE A 70 -3.49 4.31 -1.41
C PHE A 70 -4.79 4.15 -0.63
N PHE A 71 -4.74 4.14 0.70
CA PHE A 71 -5.98 4.09 1.50
C PHE A 71 -6.83 5.33 1.29
N GLY A 72 -6.22 6.52 1.24
CA GLY A 72 -6.91 7.78 0.95
C GLY A 72 -7.57 7.77 -0.44
N ALA A 73 -6.86 7.27 -1.46
CA ALA A 73 -7.42 7.11 -2.81
C ALA A 73 -8.58 6.11 -2.85
N SER A 74 -8.44 4.96 -2.19
CA SER A 74 -9.53 3.96 -2.08
C SER A 74 -10.76 4.55 -1.36
N LEU A 75 -10.57 5.29 -0.27
CA LEU A 75 -11.68 5.89 0.47
C LEU A 75 -12.35 7.03 -0.32
N SER A 76 -11.57 7.90 -0.97
CA SER A 76 -12.09 8.99 -1.80
C SER A 76 -12.93 8.45 -2.97
N THR A 77 -12.48 7.37 -3.61
CA THR A 77 -13.23 6.69 -4.66
C THR A 77 -14.49 6.02 -4.10
N TYR A 78 -14.45 5.46 -2.88
CA TYR A 78 -15.63 4.91 -2.23
C TYR A 78 -16.72 5.96 -1.98
N GLU A 79 -16.37 7.11 -1.44
CA GLU A 79 -17.33 8.16 -1.11
C GLU A 79 -17.79 8.97 -2.33
N GLU A 80 -17.32 8.61 -3.55
CA GLU A 80 -17.56 9.35 -4.79
C GLU A 80 -17.18 10.84 -4.66
N ARG A 81 -16.19 11.19 -3.84
CA ARG A 81 -15.79 12.60 -3.60
C ARG A 81 -14.83 13.12 -4.68
N HIS A 82 -15.13 12.85 -5.96
CA HIS A 82 -14.31 13.29 -7.08
C HIS A 82 -14.73 14.71 -7.52
N ILE A 83 -14.26 15.72 -6.77
CA ILE A 83 -14.64 17.13 -6.89
C ILE A 83 -14.66 17.65 -8.35
N ALA A 84 -13.70 17.24 -9.19
CA ALA A 84 -13.59 17.70 -10.57
C ALA A 84 -14.46 16.94 -11.59
N ILE A 85 -14.70 15.64 -11.38
CA ILE A 85 -15.50 14.81 -12.31
C ILE A 85 -16.99 15.01 -12.06
N ASP A 86 -17.39 15.39 -10.85
CA ASP A 86 -18.79 15.54 -10.46
C ASP A 86 -19.49 16.80 -10.99
N VAL A 87 -18.78 17.72 -11.67
CA VAL A 87 -19.40 18.88 -12.34
C VAL A 87 -20.18 18.46 -13.59
N LEU A 88 -19.63 17.56 -14.43
CA LEU A 88 -20.33 17.06 -15.62
C LEU A 88 -21.68 16.38 -15.30
N PRO A 89 -21.77 15.45 -14.33
CA PRO A 89 -23.03 14.79 -14.00
C PRO A 89 -24.03 15.70 -13.28
N ARG A 90 -23.64 16.88 -12.78
CA ARG A 90 -24.59 17.90 -12.30
C ARG A 90 -25.34 18.58 -13.43
N LEU A 91 -24.75 18.63 -14.63
CA LEU A 91 -25.36 19.21 -15.83
C LEU A 91 -26.09 18.16 -16.70
N ALA A 92 -25.86 16.87 -16.43
CA ALA A 92 -26.40 15.77 -17.24
C ALA A 92 -27.78 15.29 -16.76
N PRO A 93 -28.66 14.86 -17.68
CA PRO A 93 -29.91 14.18 -17.32
C PRO A 93 -29.64 12.87 -16.55
N PRO A 94 -30.59 12.36 -15.75
CA PRO A 94 -30.38 11.24 -14.81
C PRO A 94 -29.82 9.97 -15.46
N ARG A 95 -30.14 9.73 -16.75
CA ARG A 95 -29.56 8.61 -17.53
C ARG A 95 -28.12 8.86 -17.95
N GLY A 96 -27.78 10.08 -18.34
CA GLY A 96 -26.42 10.48 -18.69
C GLY A 96 -25.47 10.35 -17.50
N LYS A 97 -25.95 10.66 -16.28
CA LYS A 97 -25.19 10.47 -15.04
C LYS A 97 -24.79 9.01 -14.80
N GLN A 98 -25.70 8.06 -15.01
CA GLN A 98 -25.40 6.63 -14.83
C GLN A 98 -24.45 6.11 -15.92
N LEU A 99 -24.61 6.56 -17.16
CA LEU A 99 -23.70 6.20 -18.26
C LEU A 99 -22.30 6.75 -18.03
N LEU A 100 -22.17 8.02 -17.63
CA LEU A 100 -20.89 8.64 -17.33
C LEU A 100 -20.18 7.91 -16.17
N ARG A 101 -20.93 7.56 -15.11
CA ARG A 101 -20.42 6.73 -14.01
C ARG A 101 -19.94 5.37 -14.49
N ALA A 102 -20.67 4.70 -15.37
CA ALA A 102 -20.25 3.41 -15.91
C ALA A 102 -18.94 3.54 -16.72
N ILE A 103 -18.82 4.57 -17.56
CA ILE A 103 -17.61 4.84 -18.35
C ILE A 103 -16.40 5.14 -17.46
N VAL A 104 -16.54 6.06 -16.50
CA VAL A 104 -15.45 6.46 -15.60
C VAL A 104 -14.99 5.28 -14.75
N ASN A 105 -15.91 4.49 -14.18
CA ASN A 105 -15.54 3.30 -13.41
C ASN A 105 -14.88 2.22 -14.28
N THR A 106 -15.33 2.03 -15.52
CA THR A 106 -14.69 1.07 -16.44
C THR A 106 -13.26 1.51 -16.76
N PHE A 107 -13.06 2.78 -17.10
CA PHE A 107 -11.74 3.32 -17.39
C PHE A 107 -10.81 3.26 -16.17
N GLY A 108 -11.32 3.62 -14.99
CA GLY A 108 -10.61 3.52 -13.72
C GLY A 108 -10.19 2.08 -13.41
N SER A 109 -11.09 1.11 -13.61
CA SER A 109 -10.77 -0.31 -13.40
C SER A 109 -9.67 -0.81 -14.33
N VAL A 110 -9.78 -0.51 -15.63
CA VAL A 110 -8.78 -0.91 -16.63
C VAL A 110 -7.42 -0.31 -16.28
N THR A 111 -7.38 0.99 -15.94
CA THR A 111 -6.14 1.68 -15.55
C THR A 111 -5.53 1.06 -14.29
N CYS A 112 -6.32 0.85 -13.23
CA CYS A 112 -5.86 0.21 -12.00
C CYS A 112 -5.36 -1.22 -12.24
N PHE A 113 -6.01 -2.01 -13.10
CA PHE A 113 -5.57 -3.36 -13.42
C PHE A 113 -4.21 -3.37 -14.13
N TYR A 114 -4.03 -2.52 -15.15
CA TYR A 114 -2.75 -2.43 -15.86
C TYR A 114 -1.62 -1.89 -14.97
N LEU A 115 -1.89 -0.85 -14.17
CA LEU A 115 -0.92 -0.34 -13.20
C LEU A 115 -0.55 -1.42 -12.17
N GLY A 116 -1.53 -2.12 -11.61
CA GLY A 116 -1.30 -3.23 -10.68
C GLY A 116 -0.41 -4.32 -11.29
N ARG A 117 -0.64 -4.68 -12.55
CA ARG A 117 0.19 -5.64 -13.30
C ARG A 117 1.62 -5.15 -13.49
N VAL A 118 1.81 -3.90 -13.92
CA VAL A 118 3.14 -3.31 -14.13
C VAL A 118 3.90 -3.23 -12.82
N PHE A 119 3.28 -2.76 -11.75
CA PHE A 119 3.92 -2.69 -10.44
C PHE A 119 4.23 -4.08 -9.87
N TRP A 120 3.36 -5.07 -10.09
CA TRP A 120 3.64 -6.45 -9.68
C TRP A 120 4.90 -7.00 -10.37
N LEU A 121 5.00 -6.82 -11.69
CA LEU A 121 6.18 -7.22 -12.45
C LEU A 121 7.43 -6.46 -12.01
N SER A 122 7.31 -5.16 -11.75
CA SER A 122 8.40 -4.35 -11.24
C SER A 122 8.88 -4.85 -9.88
N VAL A 123 7.99 -5.15 -8.94
CA VAL A 123 8.35 -5.68 -7.62
C VAL A 123 9.03 -7.05 -7.73
N LEU A 124 8.53 -7.94 -8.60
CA LEU A 124 9.18 -9.24 -8.83
C LEU A 124 10.58 -9.09 -9.44
N ASN A 125 10.78 -8.13 -10.34
CA ASN A 125 12.09 -7.85 -10.92
C ASN A 125 13.06 -7.30 -9.87
N ASN A 126 12.61 -6.32 -9.06
CA ASN A 126 13.39 -5.77 -7.95
C ASN A 126 13.66 -6.82 -6.87
N ALA A 127 12.78 -7.80 -6.68
CA ALA A 127 12.99 -8.88 -5.71
C ALA A 127 14.18 -9.77 -6.07
N GLN A 128 14.61 -9.81 -7.33
CA GLN A 128 15.81 -10.56 -7.75
C GLN A 128 17.12 -9.78 -7.55
N GLU A 129 17.04 -8.47 -7.37
CA GLU A 129 18.22 -7.65 -7.11
C GLU A 129 18.59 -7.76 -5.62
N ILE A 130 19.68 -8.48 -5.33
CA ILE A 130 20.22 -8.59 -3.97
C ILE A 130 21.13 -7.39 -3.74
N PRO A 131 20.76 -6.43 -2.87
CA PRO A 131 21.62 -5.30 -2.54
C PRO A 131 22.88 -5.77 -1.81
N LEU A 132 23.97 -5.01 -1.98
CA LEU A 132 25.30 -5.32 -1.42
C LEU A 132 25.28 -5.49 0.11
N GLU A 133 24.38 -4.79 0.79
CA GLU A 133 24.18 -4.81 2.25
C GLU A 133 23.66 -6.16 2.77
N TYR A 134 23.04 -6.95 1.89
CA TYR A 134 22.44 -8.25 2.19
C TYR A 134 23.11 -9.40 1.43
N SER A 135 24.25 -9.15 0.78
CA SER A 135 25.03 -10.14 0.06
C SER A 135 26.35 -10.44 0.76
N VAL A 136 26.66 -11.72 0.93
CA VAL A 136 27.94 -12.20 1.47
C VAL A 136 28.64 -13.03 0.39
N LEU A 137 29.96 -12.90 0.28
CA LEU A 137 30.77 -13.76 -0.58
C LEU A 137 30.81 -15.17 0.03
N GLY A 138 30.19 -16.13 -0.65
CA GLY A 138 30.23 -17.54 -0.27
C GLY A 138 31.59 -18.17 -0.54
N ALA A 139 31.80 -19.39 -0.03
CA ALA A 139 33.04 -20.15 -0.21
C ALA A 139 33.43 -20.46 -1.68
N SER A 140 32.47 -20.32 -2.61
CA SER A 140 32.65 -20.51 -4.05
C SER A 140 32.75 -19.20 -4.85
N ASP A 141 33.05 -18.08 -4.21
CA ASP A 141 33.16 -16.74 -4.82
C ASP A 141 31.84 -16.26 -5.49
N GLN A 142 30.70 -16.77 -5.02
CA GLN A 142 29.36 -16.35 -5.45
C GLN A 142 28.71 -15.50 -4.37
N MET A 143 28.00 -14.44 -4.78
CA MET A 143 27.21 -13.62 -3.87
C MET A 143 25.97 -14.39 -3.43
N ILE A 144 25.91 -14.73 -2.15
CA ILE A 144 24.75 -15.39 -1.53
C ILE A 144 24.06 -14.43 -0.57
N HIS A 145 22.75 -14.59 -0.39
CA HIS A 145 21.98 -13.75 0.52
C HIS A 145 22.37 -14.04 1.98
N VAL A 146 22.41 -13.01 2.84
CA VAL A 146 22.76 -13.11 4.28
C VAL A 146 21.94 -14.18 5.02
N CYS A 147 20.71 -14.44 4.58
CA CYS A 147 19.87 -15.49 5.19
C CYS A 147 20.27 -16.92 4.81
N ASP A 148 20.95 -17.14 3.68
CA ASP A 148 21.42 -18.44 3.20
C ASP A 148 22.88 -18.71 3.60
N ALA A 149 23.61 -17.66 3.99
CA ALA A 149 25.00 -17.75 4.42
C ALA A 149 25.12 -18.42 5.81
N PRO A 150 26.17 -19.24 6.04
CA PRO A 150 26.48 -19.76 7.36
C PRO A 150 26.91 -18.62 8.30
N ARG A 151 26.60 -18.76 9.60
CA ARG A 151 26.64 -17.64 10.56
C ARG A 151 28.05 -17.09 10.80
N ASP A 152 29.07 -17.91 10.62
CA ASP A 152 30.49 -17.56 10.67
C ASP A 152 30.87 -16.54 9.59
N LEU A 153 30.48 -16.77 8.33
CA LEU A 153 30.77 -15.84 7.23
C LEU A 153 30.05 -14.49 7.39
N VAL A 154 28.86 -14.47 7.98
CA VAL A 154 28.11 -13.22 8.21
C VAL A 154 28.76 -12.37 9.30
N VAL A 155 29.27 -13.01 10.36
CA VAL A 155 29.99 -12.33 11.45
C VAL A 155 31.34 -11.81 10.97
N ASP A 156 32.07 -12.59 10.17
CA ASP A 156 33.36 -12.18 9.59
C ASP A 156 33.20 -11.01 8.60
N ALA A 157 32.05 -10.93 7.90
CA ALA A 157 31.68 -9.80 7.05
C ALA A 157 31.21 -8.56 7.84
N GLY A 158 31.12 -8.62 9.17
CA GLY A 158 30.64 -7.52 10.01
C GLY A 158 29.14 -7.22 9.85
N LEU A 159 28.36 -8.14 9.29
CA LEU A 159 26.94 -7.99 9.05
C LEU A 159 26.12 -8.58 10.20
N SER A 160 24.99 -7.96 10.54
CA SER A 160 24.05 -8.49 11.54
C SER A 160 22.96 -9.26 10.81
N ARG A 161 22.82 -10.57 11.08
CA ARG A 161 21.73 -11.39 10.52
C ARG A 161 20.42 -11.07 11.26
N PRO A 162 19.42 -10.47 10.61
CA PRO A 162 18.13 -10.24 11.26
C PRO A 162 17.34 -11.57 11.27
N ASP A 163 17.44 -12.32 12.36
CA ASP A 163 16.86 -13.68 12.49
C ASP A 163 15.35 -13.71 12.21
N LEU A 164 14.60 -12.68 12.65
CA LEU A 164 13.15 -12.58 12.38
C LEU A 164 12.85 -12.43 10.89
N PHE A 165 13.61 -11.61 10.18
CA PHE A 165 13.43 -11.40 8.74
C PHE A 165 13.76 -12.67 7.96
N CYS A 166 14.86 -13.34 8.31
CA CYS A 166 15.24 -14.61 7.66
C CYS A 166 14.21 -15.71 7.91
N ALA A 167 13.62 -15.81 9.10
CA ALA A 167 12.57 -16.78 9.39
C ALA A 167 11.29 -16.52 8.57
N VAL A 168 10.90 -15.25 8.41
CA VAL A 168 9.75 -14.87 7.58
C VAL A 168 10.05 -15.14 6.10
N ARG A 169 11.27 -14.88 5.63
CA ARG A 169 11.69 -15.16 4.25
C ARG A 169 11.62 -16.64 3.92
N ASP A 170 12.12 -17.52 4.79
CA ASP A 170 12.05 -18.97 4.59
C ASP A 170 10.60 -19.47 4.57
N ALA A 171 9.73 -18.92 5.42
CA ALA A 171 8.30 -19.25 5.40
C ALA A 171 7.61 -18.84 4.09
N LEU A 172 8.06 -17.75 3.47
CA LEU A 172 7.52 -17.22 2.21
C LEU A 172 8.15 -17.88 0.98
N ASP A 173 9.35 -18.43 1.09
CA ASP A 173 10.00 -19.22 0.05
C ASP A 173 9.19 -20.47 -0.31
N VAL A 174 8.48 -21.05 0.67
CA VAL A 174 7.52 -22.15 0.44
C VAL A 174 6.42 -21.77 -0.56
N PHE A 175 6.09 -20.48 -0.66
CA PHE A 175 5.10 -19.95 -1.59
C PHE A 175 5.73 -19.39 -2.88
N GLY A 176 7.04 -19.59 -3.09
CA GLY A 176 7.79 -19.09 -4.25
C GLY A 176 7.98 -17.57 -4.27
N ALA A 177 7.80 -16.90 -3.12
CA ALA A 177 7.96 -15.46 -2.98
C ALA A 177 9.26 -15.14 -2.24
N GLN A 178 10.37 -15.15 -2.97
CA GLN A 178 11.67 -14.72 -2.43
C GLN A 178 11.72 -13.19 -2.40
N MET A 179 11.85 -12.61 -1.20
CA MET A 179 12.01 -11.17 -1.02
C MET A 179 13.41 -10.87 -0.48
N SER A 180 14.17 -10.11 -1.27
CA SER A 180 15.57 -9.77 -0.97
C SER A 180 15.73 -8.74 0.16
N THR A 181 14.71 -7.90 0.42
CA THR A 181 14.74 -6.96 1.54
C THR A 181 13.36 -6.83 2.20
N PRO A 182 13.30 -6.51 3.51
CA PRO A 182 12.05 -6.16 4.18
C PRO A 182 11.40 -4.95 3.51
N ASP A 183 12.24 -4.10 2.92
CA ASP A 183 11.85 -2.92 2.21
C ASP A 183 11.00 -3.21 0.95
N VAL A 184 11.40 -4.18 0.15
CA VAL A 184 10.64 -4.63 -1.04
C VAL A 184 9.33 -5.28 -0.61
N ALA A 185 9.31 -6.01 0.52
CA ALA A 185 8.09 -6.62 1.05
C ALA A 185 6.99 -5.59 1.35
N LEU A 186 7.37 -4.45 1.94
CA LEU A 186 6.43 -3.37 2.24
C LEU A 186 5.90 -2.65 0.98
N GLN A 187 6.55 -2.80 -0.17
CA GLN A 187 6.10 -2.23 -1.44
C GLN A 187 5.04 -3.09 -2.14
N LEU A 188 4.85 -4.35 -1.73
CA LEU A 188 3.81 -5.23 -2.28
C LEU A 188 2.38 -4.70 -2.06
N ILE A 189 2.19 -3.76 -1.12
CA ILE A 189 0.89 -3.10 -0.98
C ILE A 189 0.44 -2.42 -2.27
N VAL A 190 1.36 -1.86 -3.05
CA VAL A 190 1.05 -1.03 -4.21
C VAL A 190 0.28 -1.83 -5.26
N PRO A 191 0.83 -2.94 -5.80
CA PRO A 191 0.10 -3.75 -6.75
C PRO A 191 -1.17 -4.37 -6.13
N ALA A 192 -1.13 -4.76 -4.84
CA ALA A 192 -2.30 -5.32 -4.17
C ALA A 192 -3.47 -4.33 -4.09
N MET A 193 -3.22 -3.08 -3.70
CA MET A 193 -4.22 -2.02 -3.60
C MET A 193 -4.76 -1.62 -4.97
N PHE A 194 -3.93 -1.56 -6.01
CA PHE A 194 -4.40 -1.33 -7.38
C PHE A 194 -5.34 -2.45 -7.85
N MET A 195 -5.00 -3.71 -7.59
CA MET A 195 -5.86 -4.84 -7.92
C MET A 195 -7.18 -4.80 -7.14
N PHE A 196 -7.12 -4.46 -5.85
CA PHE A 196 -8.30 -4.29 -5.02
C PHE A 196 -9.23 -3.16 -5.54
N MET A 197 -8.67 -1.99 -5.88
CA MET A 197 -9.42 -0.89 -6.47
C MET A 197 -9.99 -1.26 -7.84
N ALA A 198 -9.27 -2.02 -8.67
CA ALA A 198 -9.76 -2.48 -9.97
C ALA A 198 -11.04 -3.33 -9.84
N VAL A 199 -11.07 -4.26 -8.87
CA VAL A 199 -12.26 -5.07 -8.57
C VAL A 199 -13.42 -4.20 -8.11
N ARG A 200 -13.16 -3.23 -7.22
CA ARG A 200 -14.16 -2.29 -6.72
C ARG A 200 -14.77 -1.42 -7.83
N PHE A 201 -13.96 -0.98 -8.78
CA PHE A 201 -14.45 -0.20 -9.91
C PHE A 201 -15.26 -1.05 -10.90
N ILE A 202 -14.86 -2.30 -11.16
CA ILE A 202 -15.64 -3.23 -11.97
C ILE A 202 -17.02 -3.48 -11.36
N SER A 203 -17.09 -3.73 -10.04
CA SER A 203 -18.39 -4.01 -9.39
C SER A 203 -19.34 -2.82 -9.51
N ARG A 204 -18.82 -1.59 -9.42
CA ARG A 204 -19.57 -0.35 -9.64
C ARG A 204 -19.98 -0.12 -11.09
N ALA A 205 -19.08 -0.38 -12.03
CA ALA A 205 -19.37 -0.27 -13.46
C ALA A 205 -20.52 -1.21 -13.86
N ILE A 206 -20.52 -2.45 -13.34
CA ILE A 206 -21.60 -3.42 -13.55
C ILE A 206 -22.90 -2.90 -12.94
N ALA A 207 -22.89 -2.44 -11.68
CA ALA A 207 -24.08 -1.92 -11.02
C ALA A 207 -24.70 -0.73 -11.76
N ALA A 208 -23.88 0.23 -12.21
CA ALA A 208 -24.34 1.39 -12.98
C ALA A 208 -24.91 0.98 -14.36
N SER A 209 -24.26 0.02 -15.02
CA SER A 209 -24.72 -0.49 -16.33
C SER A 209 -26.05 -1.22 -16.21
N VAL A 210 -26.25 -2.03 -15.15
CA VAL A 210 -27.52 -2.72 -14.88
C VAL A 210 -28.64 -1.70 -14.69
N VAL A 211 -28.42 -0.66 -13.88
CA VAL A 211 -29.43 0.41 -13.64
C VAL A 211 -29.76 1.17 -14.93
N PHE A 212 -28.76 1.45 -15.77
CA PHE A 212 -28.97 2.08 -17.07
C PHE A 212 -29.83 1.21 -18.01
N ILE A 213 -29.58 -0.09 -18.04
CA ILE A 213 -30.30 -1.06 -18.88
C ILE A 213 -31.73 -1.30 -18.38
N THR A 214 -31.93 -1.48 -17.06
CA THR A 214 -33.26 -1.78 -16.49
C THR A 214 -34.20 -0.59 -16.44
N LYS A 215 -33.75 0.62 -16.81
CA LYS A 215 -34.51 1.89 -16.70
C LYS A 215 -35.10 2.12 -15.30
N GLN A 216 -34.61 1.44 -14.28
CA GLN A 216 -35.00 1.71 -12.90
C GLN A 216 -34.44 3.09 -12.55
N HIS A 217 -35.32 4.07 -12.41
CA HIS A 217 -34.97 5.27 -11.69
C HIS A 217 -34.64 4.84 -10.27
N PRO A 218 -33.48 5.21 -9.70
CA PRO A 218 -33.32 5.08 -8.26
C PRO A 218 -34.47 5.86 -7.65
N GLU A 219 -35.32 5.18 -6.88
CA GLU A 219 -36.24 5.86 -5.99
C GLU A 219 -35.40 6.87 -5.20
N GLU A 220 -35.87 8.10 -5.18
CA GLU A 220 -35.36 9.13 -4.29
C GLU A 220 -35.47 8.56 -2.87
N GLU A 221 -34.38 7.96 -2.36
CA GLU A 221 -34.21 7.78 -0.92
C GLU A 221 -34.18 9.20 -0.35
N GLY A 222 -35.34 9.55 0.21
CA GLY A 222 -35.66 10.86 0.74
C GLY A 222 -34.61 11.35 1.72
N GLY A 223 -34.46 12.67 1.75
CA GLY A 223 -33.69 13.33 2.77
C GLY A 223 -34.21 12.97 4.15
N GLU A 224 -33.28 12.60 5.02
CA GLU A 224 -33.40 12.82 6.46
C GLU A 224 -32.03 13.27 6.98
N GLY A 225 -32.02 14.50 7.52
CA GLY A 225 -31.22 14.93 8.67
C GLY A 225 -29.71 14.96 8.56
#